data_AF-A0A356X7C7-F1
#
_entry.id   AF-A0A356X7C7-F1
#
_cell.length_a   1.000
_cell.length_b   1.000
_cell.length_c   1.000
_cell.angle_alpha   90.00
_cell.angle_beta   90.00
_cell.angle_gamma   90.00
#
_symmetry.space_group_name_H-M   'P 1'
#
loop_
_entity.id
_entity.type
_entity.pdbx_description
1 polymer ?
#
loop_
_entity_poly.entity_id
_entity_poly.type
_entity_poly.pdbx_seq_one_letter_code
_entity_poly.pdbx_strand_id
1 'polypeptide(L)'
;MEKFMLRNDKRADPKTITLSDVIDFHFNLAKIHINTKIEKVAGNSRRADELYEEGMELVSDFAYSAELAGYNWAQEEFFSKFPQYAYFIYRGEKDARNDAFINSCRAEAGGGKVFIYCPRGCNHTQAPASDPWDECASCGAIMRPEGEEMFYDSLTLARQVM
;
A
#
# COMPACT_ATOMS: atom_id res chain seq x y z
N MET A 1 -20.02 2.35 15.07
CA MET A 1 -18.73 2.54 14.35
C MET A 1 -18.16 1.17 14.01
N GLU A 2 -18.83 0.45 13.11
CA GLU A 2 -18.40 -0.87 12.64
C GLU A 2 -18.50 -0.87 11.12
N LYS A 3 -17.39 -0.54 10.47
CA LYS A 3 -17.17 -0.71 9.02
C LYS A 3 -15.69 -0.41 8.70
N PHE A 4 -14.77 -1.06 9.39
CA PHE A 4 -13.43 -1.25 8.82
C PHE A 4 -13.35 -2.68 8.32
N MET A 5 -13.57 -2.77 7.01
CA MET A 5 -13.73 -3.98 6.26
C MET A 5 -12.52 -4.89 6.40
N LEU A 6 -12.81 -6.17 6.62
CA LEU A 6 -12.03 -7.30 6.13
C LEU A 6 -11.52 -6.99 4.70
N ARG A 7 -10.26 -6.55 4.57
CA ARG A 7 -9.56 -6.64 3.28
C ARG A 7 -9.22 -8.11 3.09
N ASN A 8 -10.17 -8.76 2.42
CA ASN A 8 -10.18 -10.11 1.88
C ASN A 8 -8.82 -10.81 1.84
N ASP A 9 -8.86 -11.99 2.45
CA ASP A 9 -8.05 -13.18 2.22
C ASP A 9 -8.15 -13.66 0.76
N LYS A 10 -7.69 -12.82 -0.18
CA LYS A 10 -7.47 -13.19 -1.57
C LYS A 10 -5.97 -13.22 -1.77
N ARG A 11 -5.43 -14.44 -1.92
CA ARG A 11 -4.25 -14.66 -2.77
C ARG A 11 -4.60 -14.09 -4.14
N ALA A 12 -4.40 -12.79 -4.33
CA ALA A 12 -4.48 -12.20 -5.64
C ALA A 12 -3.21 -12.65 -6.34
N ASP A 13 -3.32 -13.57 -7.28
CA ASP A 13 -2.31 -13.68 -8.32
C ASP A 13 -2.02 -12.25 -8.80
N PRO A 14 -0.75 -11.83 -8.91
CA PRO A 14 -0.43 -10.48 -9.36
C PRO A 14 -1.11 -10.27 -10.72
N LYS A 15 -2.17 -9.45 -10.70
CA LYS A 15 -2.97 -9.19 -11.89
C LYS A 15 -2.04 -8.50 -12.88
N THR A 16 -1.75 -9.15 -14.00
CA THR A 16 -0.92 -8.55 -15.04
C THR A 16 -1.58 -7.25 -15.50
N ILE A 17 -0.84 -6.15 -15.46
CA ILE A 17 -1.30 -4.88 -16.03
C ILE A 17 -1.32 -5.01 -17.55
N THR A 18 -2.46 -4.68 -18.15
CA THR A 18 -2.63 -4.67 -19.59
C THR A 18 -2.54 -3.25 -20.14
N LEU A 19 -2.36 -3.11 -21.46
CA LEU A 19 -2.44 -1.81 -22.12
C LEU A 19 -3.80 -1.12 -21.89
N SER A 20 -4.89 -1.89 -21.75
CA SER A 20 -6.21 -1.33 -21.44
C SER A 20 -6.21 -0.63 -20.09
N ASP A 21 -5.62 -1.26 -19.06
CA ASP A 21 -5.54 -0.67 -17.72
C ASP A 21 -4.75 0.65 -17.73
N VAL A 22 -3.67 0.74 -18.53
CA VAL A 22 -2.86 1.96 -18.71
C VAL A 22 -3.67 3.07 -19.41
N ILE A 23 -4.40 2.71 -20.47
CA ILE A 23 -5.26 3.65 -21.20
C ILE A 23 -6.37 4.17 -20.28
N ASP A 24 -7.02 3.28 -19.53
CA ASP A 24 -8.08 3.63 -18.60
C ASP A 24 -7.56 4.54 -17.48
N PHE A 25 -6.37 4.26 -16.95
CA PHE A 25 -5.70 5.13 -15.98
C PHE A 25 -5.53 6.55 -16.51
N HIS A 26 -4.92 6.72 -17.68
CA HIS A 26 -4.70 8.05 -18.27
C HIS A 26 -6.02 8.76 -18.61
N PHE A 27 -7.01 8.02 -19.13
CA PHE A 27 -8.31 8.58 -19.47
C PHE A 27 -9.06 9.07 -18.23
N ASN A 28 -9.08 8.27 -17.16
CA ASN A 28 -9.72 8.63 -15.90
C ASN A 28 -9.02 9.83 -15.25
N LEU A 29 -7.69 9.87 -15.25
CA LEU A 29 -6.94 11.01 -14.73
C LEU A 29 -7.22 12.30 -15.52
N ALA A 30 -7.25 12.22 -16.85
CA ALA A 30 -7.59 13.35 -17.71
C ALA A 30 -9.01 13.86 -17.44
N LYS A 31 -9.99 12.94 -17.30
CA LYS A 31 -11.36 13.28 -16.92
C LYS A 31 -11.43 14.01 -15.58
N ILE A 32 -10.68 13.54 -14.58
CA ILE A 32 -10.59 14.21 -13.27
C ILE A 32 -10.04 15.62 -13.42
N HIS A 33 -8.95 15.82 -14.19
CA HIS A 33 -8.38 17.15 -14.42
C HIS A 33 -9.34 18.10 -15.12
N ILE A 34 -10.08 17.63 -16.13
CA ILE A 34 -11.07 18.42 -16.84
C ILE A 34 -12.21 18.83 -15.89
N ASN A 35 -12.77 17.87 -15.15
CA ASN A 35 -13.85 18.15 -14.20
C ASN A 35 -13.40 19.10 -13.09
N THR A 36 -12.17 18.94 -12.58
CA THR A 36 -11.59 19.86 -11.59
C THR A 36 -11.57 21.29 -12.11
N LYS A 37 -11.15 21.49 -13.36
CA LYS A 37 -11.15 22.82 -14.00
C LYS A 37 -12.58 23.38 -14.15
N ILE A 38 -13.54 22.55 -14.56
CA ILE A 38 -14.94 22.95 -14.68
C ILE A 38 -15.50 23.42 -13.34
N GLU A 39 -15.30 22.65 -12.26
CA GLU A 39 -15.78 23.00 -10.92
C GLU A 39 -15.13 24.29 -10.39
N LYS A 40 -13.83 24.49 -10.66
CA LYS A 40 -13.14 25.75 -10.31
C LYS A 40 -13.75 26.95 -11.01
N VAL A 41 -14.03 26.84 -12.31
CA VAL A 41 -14.68 27.91 -13.09
C VAL A 41 -16.12 28.16 -12.62
N ALA A 42 -16.83 27.11 -12.21
CA ALA A 42 -18.16 27.21 -11.63
C ALA A 42 -18.18 27.78 -10.19
N GLY A 43 -17.03 28.02 -9.58
CA GLY A 43 -16.91 28.53 -8.20
C GLY A 43 -17.09 27.47 -7.11
N ASN A 44 -17.19 26.19 -7.49
CA ASN A 44 -17.40 25.08 -6.56
C ASN A 44 -16.06 24.53 -6.05
N SER A 45 -15.38 25.32 -5.22
CA SER A 45 -14.03 25.00 -4.74
C SER A 45 -13.95 23.67 -3.99
N ARG A 46 -14.97 23.36 -3.17
CA ARG A 46 -15.03 22.09 -2.42
C ARG A 46 -15.00 20.86 -3.34
N ARG A 47 -15.81 20.87 -4.40
CA ARG A 47 -15.84 19.73 -5.34
C ARG A 47 -14.56 19.64 -6.15
N ALA A 48 -13.94 20.77 -6.47
CA ALA A 48 -12.65 20.80 -7.14
C ALA A 48 -11.54 20.17 -6.28
N ASP A 49 -11.56 20.41 -4.96
CA ASP A 49 -10.60 19.81 -4.02
C ASP A 49 -10.83 18.30 -3.88
N GLU A 50 -12.09 17.85 -3.76
CA GLU A 50 -12.44 16.43 -3.75
C GLU A 50 -11.95 15.71 -5.03
N LEU A 51 -12.15 16.31 -6.21
CA LEU A 51 -11.66 15.75 -7.47
C LEU A 51 -10.14 15.69 -7.53
N TYR A 52 -9.45 16.68 -6.92
CA TYR A 52 -8.00 16.64 -6.83
C TYR A 52 -7.52 15.46 -5.97
N GLU A 53 -8.18 15.22 -4.83
CA GLU A 53 -7.95 14.05 -3.97
C GLU A 53 -8.22 12.72 -4.70
N GLU A 54 -9.34 12.61 -5.41
CA GLU A 54 -9.65 11.44 -6.26
C GLU A 54 -8.52 11.18 -7.28
N GLY A 55 -7.93 12.23 -7.84
CA GLY A 55 -6.79 12.11 -8.77
C GLY A 55 -5.49 11.65 -8.08
N MET A 56 -5.25 12.06 -6.85
CA MET A 56 -4.08 11.62 -6.07
C MET A 56 -4.18 10.14 -5.69
N GLU A 57 -5.37 9.70 -5.25
CA GLU A 57 -5.66 8.29 -4.95
C GLU A 57 -5.50 7.42 -6.20
N LEU A 58 -6.08 7.83 -7.33
CA LEU A 58 -5.97 7.08 -8.60
C LEU A 58 -4.50 6.84 -9.00
N VAL A 59 -3.63 7.84 -8.85
CA VAL A 59 -2.20 7.69 -9.18
C VAL A 59 -1.49 6.78 -8.19
N SER A 60 -1.78 6.91 -6.89
CA SER A 60 -1.20 6.04 -5.85
C SER A 60 -1.58 4.58 -6.08
N ASP A 61 -2.86 4.30 -6.36
CA ASP A 61 -3.38 2.95 -6.56
C ASP A 61 -2.82 2.30 -7.84
N PHE A 62 -2.66 3.09 -8.90
CA PHE A 62 -2.05 2.61 -10.14
C PHE A 62 -0.57 2.27 -9.94
N ALA A 63 0.19 3.14 -9.26
CA ALA A 63 1.58 2.88 -8.92
C ALA A 63 1.75 1.62 -8.04
N TYR A 64 0.90 1.47 -7.02
CA TYR A 64 0.84 0.26 -6.19
C TYR A 64 0.63 -1.01 -7.02
N SER A 65 -0.36 -0.98 -7.91
CA SER A 65 -0.69 -2.12 -8.78
C SER A 65 0.45 -2.45 -9.75
N ALA A 66 1.12 -1.41 -10.28
CA ALA A 66 2.22 -1.57 -11.22
C ALA A 66 3.46 -2.16 -10.55
N GLU A 67 3.79 -1.72 -9.34
CA GLU A 67 4.88 -2.28 -8.55
C GLU A 67 4.63 -3.76 -8.22
N LEU A 68 3.43 -4.13 -7.74
CA LEU A 68 3.08 -5.54 -7.47
C LEU A 68 3.15 -6.42 -8.73
N ALA A 69 2.82 -5.86 -9.89
CA ALA A 69 2.87 -6.56 -11.16
C ALA A 69 4.27 -6.58 -11.81
N GLY A 70 5.24 -5.85 -11.26
CA GLY A 70 6.56 -5.64 -11.88
C GLY A 70 6.46 -4.92 -13.24
N TYR A 71 5.44 -4.08 -13.43
CA TYR A 71 5.14 -3.43 -14.70
C TYR A 71 5.76 -2.03 -14.79
N ASN A 72 6.65 -1.82 -15.76
CA ASN A 72 7.17 -0.50 -16.07
C ASN A 72 6.22 0.23 -17.03
N TRP A 73 5.50 1.23 -16.51
CA TRP A 73 4.51 2.02 -17.23
C TRP A 73 5.03 3.38 -17.72
N ALA A 74 6.36 3.55 -17.83
CA ALA A 74 6.99 4.81 -18.22
C ALA A 74 6.74 5.95 -17.22
N GLN A 75 7.01 5.65 -15.94
CA GLN A 75 6.86 6.57 -14.81
C GLN A 75 7.66 7.88 -14.97
N GLU A 76 8.88 7.81 -15.52
CA GLU A 76 9.73 8.99 -15.70
C GLU A 76 9.08 9.98 -16.67
N GLU A 77 8.53 9.47 -17.78
CA GLU A 77 7.80 10.24 -18.76
C GLU A 77 6.51 10.82 -18.17
N PHE A 78 5.79 10.05 -17.35
CA PHE A 78 4.61 10.55 -16.65
C PHE A 78 4.97 11.68 -15.69
N PHE A 79 6.00 11.48 -14.85
CA PHE A 79 6.48 12.47 -13.89
C PHE A 79 6.93 13.78 -14.58
N SER A 80 7.57 13.68 -15.75
CA SER A 80 7.96 14.87 -16.52
C SER A 80 6.78 15.77 -16.91
N LYS A 81 5.59 15.18 -17.09
CA LYS A 81 4.36 15.89 -17.45
C LYS A 81 3.51 16.28 -16.24
N PHE A 82 3.56 15.48 -15.18
CA PHE A 82 2.74 15.66 -13.98
C PHE A 82 3.58 15.57 -12.70
N PRO A 83 4.52 16.50 -12.48
CA PRO A 83 5.44 16.44 -11.35
C PRO A 83 4.74 16.50 -9.98
N GLN A 84 3.53 17.04 -9.92
CA GLN A 84 2.73 17.09 -8.69
C GLN A 84 2.38 15.71 -8.11
N TYR A 85 2.48 14.64 -8.91
CA TYR A 85 2.14 13.29 -8.47
C TYR A 85 3.32 12.46 -7.98
N ALA A 86 4.56 12.98 -7.99
CA ALA A 86 5.75 12.22 -7.59
C ALA A 86 5.60 11.53 -6.24
N TYR A 87 5.11 12.27 -5.24
CA TYR A 87 4.94 11.75 -3.89
C TYR A 87 3.96 10.57 -3.84
N PHE A 88 2.88 10.62 -4.63
CA PHE A 88 1.85 9.57 -4.64
C PHE A 88 2.32 8.32 -5.38
N ILE A 89 3.13 8.49 -6.43
CA ILE A 89 3.79 7.36 -7.09
C ILE A 89 4.73 6.65 -6.11
N TYR A 90 5.64 7.41 -5.48
CA TYR A 90 6.55 6.87 -4.46
C TYR A 90 5.79 6.17 -3.34
N ARG A 91 4.70 6.76 -2.85
CA ARG A 91 3.89 6.17 -1.79
C ARG A 91 3.26 4.84 -2.25
N GLY A 92 2.63 4.81 -3.42
CA GLY A 92 2.01 3.60 -3.95
C GLY A 92 3.02 2.45 -4.12
N GLU A 93 4.19 2.73 -4.71
CA GLU A 93 5.26 1.74 -4.84
C GLU A 93 5.75 1.23 -3.48
N LYS A 94 5.98 2.15 -2.53
CA LYS A 94 6.44 1.79 -1.20
C LYS A 94 5.42 0.90 -0.46
N ASP A 95 4.15 1.27 -0.52
CA ASP A 95 3.07 0.50 0.10
C ASP A 95 2.98 -0.90 -0.53
N ALA A 96 3.18 -1.04 -1.84
CA ALA A 96 3.24 -2.33 -2.54
C ALA A 96 4.43 -3.18 -2.09
N ARG A 97 5.63 -2.59 -1.95
CA ARG A 97 6.84 -3.29 -1.46
C ARG A 97 6.66 -3.76 -0.02
N ASN A 98 6.10 -2.90 0.83
CA ASN A 98 5.77 -3.25 2.21
C ASN A 98 4.79 -4.42 2.26
N ASP A 99 3.68 -4.36 1.51
CA ASP A 99 2.71 -5.44 1.46
C ASP A 99 3.31 -6.75 0.94
N ALA A 100 4.16 -6.68 -0.09
CA ALA A 100 4.89 -7.84 -0.62
C ALA A 100 5.82 -8.45 0.43
N PHE A 101 6.52 -7.63 1.21
CA PHE A 101 7.38 -8.07 2.32
C PHE A 101 6.56 -8.71 3.45
N ILE A 102 5.45 -8.09 3.85
CA ILE A 102 4.53 -8.63 4.86
C ILE A 102 4.00 -10.00 4.42
N ASN A 103 3.57 -10.12 3.15
CA ASN A 103 3.02 -11.35 2.61
C ASN A 103 4.07 -12.45 2.41
N SER A 104 5.31 -12.10 2.04
CA SER A 104 6.40 -13.07 1.96
C SER A 104 6.72 -13.68 3.32
N CYS A 105 6.73 -12.86 4.38
CA CYS A 105 6.82 -13.35 5.74
C CYS A 105 5.69 -14.37 5.97
N ARG A 106 4.42 -13.98 5.80
CA ARG A 106 3.25 -14.86 6.05
C ARG A 106 3.30 -16.21 5.31
N ALA A 107 3.79 -16.25 4.07
CA ALA A 107 3.85 -17.48 3.27
C ALA A 107 4.72 -18.58 3.91
N GLU A 108 5.74 -18.20 4.68
CA GLU A 108 6.64 -19.13 5.37
C GLU A 108 5.99 -19.81 6.60
N ALA A 109 4.82 -19.36 7.08
CA ALA A 109 4.13 -19.91 8.25
C ALA A 109 3.28 -21.16 7.97
N GLY A 110 3.29 -21.68 6.73
CA GLY A 110 2.50 -22.83 6.30
C GLY A 110 2.89 -24.15 6.99
N GLY A 111 2.44 -24.34 8.23
CA GLY A 111 2.75 -25.55 9.03
C GLY A 111 2.13 -25.57 10.43
N GLY A 112 0.94 -25.00 10.62
CA GLY A 112 0.33 -24.87 11.96
C GLY A 112 1.02 -23.86 12.86
N LYS A 113 1.81 -22.96 12.27
CA LYS A 113 2.47 -21.85 12.93
C LYS A 113 1.89 -20.53 12.41
N VAL A 114 2.03 -19.48 13.18
CA VAL A 114 1.66 -18.11 12.81
C VAL A 114 2.80 -17.17 13.14
N PHE A 115 2.92 -16.07 12.40
CA PHE A 115 3.85 -15.03 12.78
C PHE A 115 3.37 -14.28 14.01
N ILE A 116 4.34 -13.95 14.85
CA ILE A 116 4.18 -13.07 16.00
C ILE A 116 5.22 -11.98 15.90
N TYR A 117 4.83 -10.77 16.28
CA TYR A 117 5.57 -9.57 15.96
C TYR A 117 5.90 -8.77 17.22
N CYS A 118 7.11 -8.23 17.30
CA CYS A 118 7.47 -7.30 18.36
C CYS A 118 6.80 -5.95 18.08
N PRO A 119 5.95 -5.43 18.99
CA PRO A 119 5.26 -4.16 18.77
C PRO A 119 6.20 -2.94 18.70
N ARG A 120 7.50 -3.13 18.95
CA ARG A 120 8.55 -2.09 18.86
C ARG A 120 9.40 -2.21 17.58
N GLY A 121 9.04 -3.09 16.64
CA GLY A 121 9.81 -3.27 15.41
C GLY A 121 11.11 -4.05 15.56
N CYS A 122 11.40 -4.66 16.72
CA CYS A 122 12.72 -5.24 16.97
C CYS A 122 12.95 -6.59 16.29
N ASN A 123 11.94 -7.46 16.28
CA ASN A 123 12.01 -8.78 15.67
C ASN A 123 10.61 -9.34 15.36
N HIS A 124 10.53 -10.34 14.49
CA HIS A 124 9.36 -11.18 14.27
C HIS A 124 9.79 -12.65 14.24
N THR A 125 8.92 -13.57 14.64
CA THR A 125 9.20 -15.01 14.62
C THR A 125 7.91 -15.80 14.39
N GLN A 126 8.01 -17.13 14.31
CA GLN A 126 6.88 -18.03 14.18
C GLN A 126 6.61 -18.75 15.50
N ALA A 127 5.35 -18.77 15.94
CA ALA A 127 4.86 -19.54 17.08
C ALA A 127 3.78 -20.55 16.65
N PRO A 128 3.53 -21.63 17.40
CA PRO A 128 2.42 -22.53 17.13
C PRO A 128 1.08 -21.77 17.12
N ALA A 129 0.21 -22.06 16.16
CA ALA A 129 -1.10 -21.41 16.07
C ALA A 129 -1.99 -21.67 17.31
N SER A 130 -1.75 -22.77 18.03
CA SER A 130 -2.44 -23.10 19.29
C SER A 130 -2.01 -22.25 20.47
N ASP A 131 -0.80 -21.67 20.42
CA ASP A 131 -0.26 -20.81 21.47
C ASP A 131 0.60 -19.70 20.84
N PRO A 132 -0.03 -18.71 20.19
CA PRO A 132 0.66 -17.78 19.30
C PRO A 132 1.24 -16.60 20.08
N TRP A 133 2.23 -16.85 20.94
CA TRP A 133 2.97 -15.81 21.64
C TRP A 133 4.42 -16.22 21.90
N ASP A 134 5.29 -15.23 22.07
CA ASP A 134 6.67 -15.38 22.53
C ASP A 134 7.15 -14.03 23.12
N GLU A 135 8.37 -13.99 23.64
CA GLU A 135 9.03 -12.77 24.11
C GLU A 135 10.11 -12.32 23.13
N CYS A 136 10.15 -11.01 22.83
CA CYS A 136 11.15 -10.47 21.93
C CYS A 136 12.56 -10.54 22.54
N ALA A 137 13.43 -11.37 21.94
CA ALA A 137 14.81 -11.55 22.39
C ALA A 137 15.63 -10.24 22.52
N SER A 138 15.27 -9.19 21.78
CA SER A 138 16.00 -7.92 21.80
C SER A 138 15.52 -6.94 22.88
N CYS A 139 14.22 -6.95 23.23
CA CYS A 139 13.65 -5.90 24.07
C CYS A 139 12.68 -6.38 25.17
N GLY A 140 12.46 -7.69 25.26
CA GLY A 140 11.58 -8.31 26.26
C GLY A 140 10.08 -8.05 26.07
N ALA A 141 9.67 -7.43 24.96
CA ALA A 141 8.26 -7.17 24.70
C ALA A 141 7.54 -8.47 24.31
N ILE A 142 6.32 -8.66 24.83
CA ILE A 142 5.45 -9.76 24.41
C ILE A 142 5.13 -9.60 22.92
N MET A 143 5.37 -10.65 22.16
CA MET A 143 5.11 -10.76 20.73
C MET A 143 3.83 -11.57 20.52
N ARG A 144 2.93 -11.07 19.69
CA ARG A 144 1.68 -11.73 19.29
C ARG A 144 1.35 -11.40 17.84
N PRO A 145 0.39 -12.10 17.20
CA PRO A 145 -0.01 -11.78 15.83
C PRO A 145 -0.56 -10.36 15.70
N GLU A 146 -1.24 -9.84 16.73
CA GLU A 146 -1.83 -8.50 16.71
C GLU A 146 -0.78 -7.37 16.71
N GLY A 147 0.47 -7.68 17.03
CA GLY A 147 1.59 -6.71 16.98
C GLY A 147 2.08 -6.38 15.56
N GLU A 148 1.49 -6.99 14.53
CA GLU A 148 1.91 -6.89 13.13
C GLU A 148 1.98 -5.44 12.63
N GLU A 149 0.89 -4.68 12.77
CA GLU A 149 0.81 -3.29 12.29
C GLU A 149 1.87 -2.41 12.96
N MET A 150 1.97 -2.50 14.30
CA MET A 150 2.96 -1.75 15.07
C MET A 150 4.41 -2.11 14.71
N PHE A 151 4.67 -3.37 14.36
CA PHE A 151 5.99 -3.84 13.95
C PHE A 151 6.40 -3.19 12.62
N TYR A 152 5.56 -3.26 11.59
CA TYR A 152 5.86 -2.68 10.28
C TYR A 152 5.85 -1.15 10.29
N ASP A 153 4.99 -0.52 11.08
CA ASP A 153 5.03 0.93 11.33
C ASP A 153 6.36 1.33 11.97
N SER A 154 6.81 0.59 12.98
CA SER A 154 8.09 0.86 13.66
C SER A 154 9.27 0.70 12.71
N LEU A 155 9.28 -0.34 11.87
CA LEU A 155 10.32 -0.52 10.85
C LEU A 155 10.32 0.59 9.80
N THR A 156 9.13 1.04 9.40
CA THR A 156 8.95 2.16 8.46
C THR A 156 9.48 3.47 9.06
N LEU A 157 9.17 3.75 10.32
CA LEU A 157 9.71 4.90 11.07
C LEU A 157 11.23 4.82 11.20
N ALA A 158 11.78 3.62 11.43
CA ALA A 158 13.21 3.37 11.52
C ALA A 158 13.93 3.36 10.16
N ARG A 159 13.21 3.50 9.03
CA ARG A 159 13.73 3.38 7.66
C ARG A 159 14.44 2.05 7.37
N GLN A 160 14.05 0.98 8.07
CA GLN A 160 14.62 -0.35 7.91
C GLN A 160 13.96 -1.15 6.79
N VAL A 161 12.83 -0.66 6.28
CA VAL A 161 12.16 -1.18 5.08
C VAL A 161 11.97 0.03 4.14
N MET A 162 12.51 -0.09 2.92
CA MET A 162 12.44 0.91 1.85
C MET A 162 11.52 0.45 0.74
#